data_AF-A0A838PNF7-F1
#
_entry.id   AF-A0A838PNF7-F1
#
_cell.length_a   1.000
_cell.length_b   1.000
_cell.length_c   1.000
_cell.angle_alpha   90.00
_cell.angle_beta   90.00
_cell.angle_gamma   90.00
#
_symmetry.space_group_name_H-M   'P 1'
#
loop_
_entity.id
_entity.type
_entity.pdbx_description
1 polymer ?
#
loop_
_entity_poly.entity_id
_entity_poly.type
_entity_poly.pdbx_seq_one_letter_code
_entity_poly.pdbx_strand_id
1 'polypeptide(L)'
;MPDTLERRSPVALYPQGPPSQPPLAPRTAPDERPARRTLLDQIERLEQDLSSVFVSTWPRQGFEFSVASRGGPRLLSLAELELLRDDLATRVDDARRSLSDRTYVEEKHRCRIEEMLLAPEEHKWVRIGNDDIGEPGCKHWHVRPRMGVLGILMNWWRVKISSGCPLAKGPCAP
;
A
#
# COMPACT_ATOMS: atom_id res chain seq x y z
N MET A 1 71.95 -79.48 23.13
CA MET A 1 72.41 -78.15 22.70
C MET A 1 71.35 -77.59 21.76
N PRO A 2 70.66 -76.51 22.15
CA PRO A 2 69.33 -76.15 21.64
C PRO A 2 69.44 -75.08 20.55
N ASP A 3 68.48 -75.02 19.61
CA ASP A 3 68.25 -73.78 18.88
C ASP A 3 66.78 -73.57 18.54
N THR A 4 66.16 -72.80 19.44
CA THR A 4 65.30 -71.65 19.17
C THR A 4 64.08 -71.85 18.26
N LEU A 5 62.97 -72.22 18.91
CA LEU A 5 61.59 -72.03 18.41
C LEU A 5 61.34 -70.55 18.10
N GLU A 6 61.19 -70.24 16.81
CA GLU A 6 60.80 -68.93 16.29
C GLU A 6 59.37 -68.58 16.73
N ARG A 7 59.26 -67.83 17.84
CA ARG A 7 57.98 -67.32 18.33
C ARG A 7 57.60 -66.08 17.53
N ARG A 8 56.82 -66.27 16.46
CA ARG A 8 56.18 -65.19 15.70
C ARG A 8 55.27 -64.37 16.63
N SER A 9 55.60 -63.09 16.83
CA SER A 9 54.72 -62.11 17.49
C SER A 9 53.48 -61.85 16.64
N PRO A 10 52.26 -61.79 17.23
CA PRO A 10 51.10 -61.31 16.52
C PRO A 10 51.17 -59.79 16.36
N VAL A 11 51.18 -59.32 15.12
CA VAL A 11 50.96 -57.91 14.80
C VAL A 11 49.49 -57.61 15.12
N ALA A 12 49.25 -56.78 16.13
CA ALA A 12 47.92 -56.29 16.43
C ALA A 12 47.43 -55.42 15.25
N LEU A 13 46.46 -55.94 14.49
CA LEU A 13 45.66 -55.11 13.57
C LEU A 13 44.75 -54.24 14.44
N TYR A 14 45.13 -52.98 14.64
CA TYR A 14 44.17 -51.98 15.09
C TYR A 14 43.22 -51.68 13.93
N PRO A 15 41.89 -51.66 14.14
CA PRO A 15 40.97 -51.18 13.12
C PRO A 15 41.31 -49.71 12.84
N GLN A 16 41.60 -49.40 11.57
CA GLN A 16 41.76 -48.02 11.12
C GLN A 16 40.47 -47.26 11.48
N GLY A 17 40.56 -46.27 12.35
CA GLY A 17 39.45 -45.37 12.63
C GLY A 17 38.97 -44.71 11.33
N PRO A 18 37.70 -44.26 11.28
CA PRO A 18 37.15 -43.63 10.09
C PRO A 18 38.07 -42.48 9.64
N PRO A 19 38.23 -42.25 8.33
CA PRO A 19 39.07 -41.17 7.83
C PRO A 19 38.61 -39.87 8.49
N SER A 20 39.54 -39.19 9.17
CA SER A 20 39.31 -37.88 9.76
C SER A 20 38.81 -36.95 8.66
N GLN A 21 37.53 -36.56 8.74
CA GLN A 21 36.95 -35.61 7.80
C GLN A 21 37.83 -34.34 7.79
N PRO A 22 38.21 -33.83 6.61
CA PRO A 22 38.94 -32.58 6.55
C PRO A 22 38.12 -31.50 7.25
N PRO A 23 38.75 -30.64 8.05
CA PRO A 23 38.03 -29.56 8.71
C PRO A 23 37.30 -28.75 7.64
N LEU A 24 35.98 -28.62 7.79
CA LEU A 24 35.16 -27.73 6.97
C LEU A 24 35.85 -26.36 6.96
N ALA A 25 36.23 -25.89 5.77
CA ALA A 25 36.79 -24.55 5.62
C ALA A 25 35.85 -23.54 6.29
N PRO A 26 36.39 -22.55 7.04
CA PRO A 26 35.55 -21.55 7.67
C PRO A 26 34.68 -20.91 6.60
N ARG A 27 33.36 -20.95 6.80
CA ARG A 27 32.41 -20.26 5.91
C ARG A 27 32.75 -18.78 5.96
N THR A 28 33.36 -18.26 4.91
CA THR A 28 33.56 -16.82 4.75
C THR A 28 32.20 -16.14 4.83
N ALA A 29 32.13 -15.03 5.58
CA ALA A 29 30.91 -14.24 5.65
C ALA A 29 30.43 -13.91 4.21
N PRO A 30 29.14 -14.11 3.89
CA PRO A 30 28.62 -13.84 2.56
C PRO A 30 28.84 -12.36 2.19
N ASP A 31 29.14 -12.11 0.91
CA ASP A 31 29.23 -10.73 0.40
C ASP A 31 27.82 -10.13 0.30
N GLU A 32 27.51 -9.19 1.20
CA GLU A 32 26.20 -8.53 1.28
C GLU A 32 26.02 -7.43 0.22
N ARG A 33 27.08 -6.99 -0.46
CA ARG A 33 27.02 -5.90 -1.45
C ARG A 33 25.97 -6.11 -2.55
N PRO A 34 25.89 -7.27 -3.24
CA PRO A 34 24.86 -7.50 -4.26
C PRO A 34 23.44 -7.48 -3.68
N ALA A 35 23.24 -8.05 -2.48
CA ALA A 35 21.94 -8.06 -1.81
C ALA A 35 21.50 -6.63 -1.47
N ARG A 36 22.41 -5.84 -0.90
CA ARG A 36 22.19 -4.42 -0.61
C ARG A 36 21.82 -3.63 -1.86
N ARG A 37 22.56 -3.79 -2.95
CA ARG A 37 22.25 -3.10 -4.22
C ARG A 37 20.84 -3.42 -4.71
N THR A 38 20.50 -4.71 -4.70
CA THR A 38 19.16 -5.17 -5.10
C THR A 38 18.06 -4.57 -4.22
N LEU A 39 18.25 -4.51 -2.91
CA LEU A 39 17.28 -3.90 -1.99
C LEU A 39 17.12 -2.40 -2.23
N LEU A 40 18.22 -1.68 -2.49
CA LEU A 40 18.15 -0.26 -2.81
C LEU A 40 17.40 0.00 -4.11
N ASP A 41 17.64 -0.80 -5.16
CA ASP A 41 16.91 -0.71 -6.43
C ASP A 41 15.40 -0.98 -6.22
N GLN A 42 15.05 -1.91 -5.33
CA GLN A 42 13.65 -2.18 -4.95
C GLN A 42 13.01 -1.01 -4.20
N ILE A 43 13.73 -0.44 -3.23
CA ILE A 43 13.28 0.72 -2.45
C ILE A 43 13.05 1.92 -3.38
N GLU A 44 13.99 2.23 -4.28
CA GLU A 44 13.87 3.32 -5.24
C GLU A 44 12.59 3.19 -6.09
N ARG A 45 12.32 1.98 -6.61
CA ARG A 45 11.09 1.72 -7.37
C ARG A 45 9.83 1.93 -6.51
N LEU A 46 9.82 1.47 -5.26
CA LEU A 46 8.66 1.63 -4.37
C LEU A 46 8.44 3.11 -3.99
N GLU A 47 9.51 3.87 -3.76
CA GLU A 47 9.43 5.32 -3.51
C GLU A 47 8.90 6.07 -4.72
N GLN A 48 9.32 5.68 -5.93
CA GLN A 48 8.79 6.23 -7.17
C GLN A 48 7.30 5.90 -7.35
N ASP A 49 6.90 4.66 -7.07
CA ASP A 49 5.50 4.23 -7.12
C ASP A 49 4.63 5.03 -6.13
N LEU A 50 5.11 5.21 -4.89
CA LEU A 50 4.41 6.01 -3.87
C LEU A 50 4.27 7.47 -4.30
N SER A 51 5.34 8.04 -4.84
CA SER A 51 5.35 9.41 -5.38
C SER A 51 4.39 9.58 -6.55
N SER A 52 4.29 8.57 -7.43
CA SER A 52 3.33 8.57 -8.54
C SER A 52 1.88 8.61 -8.04
N VAL A 53 1.55 7.81 -7.02
CA VAL A 53 0.20 7.83 -6.42
C VAL A 53 -0.06 9.19 -5.76
N PHE A 54 0.91 9.75 -5.05
CA PHE A 54 0.82 11.08 -4.44
C PHE A 54 0.49 12.16 -5.48
N VAL A 55 1.23 12.21 -6.59
CA VAL A 55 1.00 13.20 -7.66
C VAL A 55 -0.38 13.02 -8.32
N SER A 56 -0.82 11.77 -8.51
CA SER A 56 -2.15 11.49 -9.10
C SER A 56 -3.33 11.89 -8.21
N THR A 57 -3.09 11.97 -6.90
CA THR A 57 -4.13 12.26 -5.91
C THR A 57 -4.13 13.71 -5.47
N TRP A 58 -3.01 14.42 -5.49
CA TRP A 58 -2.93 15.83 -5.12
C TRP A 58 -3.91 16.70 -5.93
N PRO A 59 -4.67 17.62 -5.30
CA PRO A 59 -4.66 18.06 -3.90
C PRO A 59 -5.67 17.33 -2.98
N ARG A 60 -6.17 16.15 -3.36
CA ARG A 60 -7.16 15.40 -2.55
C ARG A 60 -6.58 15.01 -1.19
N GLN A 61 -7.44 15.02 -0.16
CA GLN A 61 -7.08 14.75 1.23
C GLN A 61 -7.53 13.33 1.66
N GLY A 62 -6.97 12.82 2.75
CA GLY A 62 -7.36 11.53 3.34
C GLY A 62 -6.58 10.32 2.81
N PHE A 63 -5.40 10.56 2.22
CA PHE A 63 -4.46 9.53 1.82
C PHE A 63 -3.23 9.58 2.74
N GLU A 64 -2.72 8.42 3.11
CA GLU A 64 -1.64 8.29 4.08
C GLU A 64 -0.36 7.88 3.35
N PHE A 65 0.58 8.81 3.19
CA PHE A 65 1.82 8.60 2.42
C PHE A 65 3.09 8.56 3.29
N SER A 66 2.98 8.80 4.60
CA SER A 66 4.15 8.96 5.47
C SER A 66 4.83 7.63 5.80
N VAL A 67 6.10 7.49 5.50
CA VAL A 67 6.90 6.30 5.87
C VAL A 67 7.69 6.61 7.14
N ALA A 68 7.80 5.65 8.05
CA ALA A 68 8.47 5.88 9.33
C ALA A 68 9.97 6.21 9.12
N SER A 69 10.42 7.31 9.72
CA SER A 69 11.85 7.64 9.74
C SER A 69 12.61 6.65 10.62
N ARG A 70 13.74 6.13 10.11
CA ARG A 70 14.59 5.13 10.81
C ARG A 70 15.79 5.76 11.53
N GLY A 71 15.71 7.06 11.84
CA GLY A 71 16.72 7.82 12.59
C GLY A 71 17.49 8.82 11.74
N GLY A 72 18.60 9.35 12.29
CA GLY A 72 19.41 10.38 11.64
C GLY A 72 20.28 9.88 10.47
N PRO A 73 21.12 10.75 9.88
CA PRO A 73 21.95 10.44 8.71
C PRO A 73 22.96 9.32 8.99
N ARG A 74 22.63 8.09 8.60
CA ARG A 74 23.48 6.91 8.75
C ARG A 74 23.18 5.89 7.65
N LEU A 75 24.10 4.95 7.46
CA LEU A 75 23.86 3.79 6.61
C LEU A 75 22.97 2.78 7.36
N LEU A 76 21.93 2.30 6.68
CA LEU A 76 21.06 1.24 7.20
C LEU A 76 21.76 -0.13 7.06
N SER A 77 21.55 -1.00 8.04
CA SER A 77 21.89 -2.43 7.93
C SER A 77 21.01 -3.13 6.89
N LEU A 78 21.38 -4.36 6.50
CA LEU A 78 20.60 -5.12 5.53
C LEU A 78 19.17 -5.39 6.03
N ALA A 79 19.03 -5.79 7.30
CA ALA A 79 17.73 -6.01 7.93
C ALA A 79 16.88 -4.74 7.98
N GLU A 80 17.49 -3.58 8.23
CA GLU A 80 16.75 -2.30 8.22
C GLU A 80 16.28 -1.90 6.82
N LEU A 81 17.04 -2.24 5.77
CA LEU A 81 16.62 -2.04 4.38
C LEU A 81 15.45 -2.96 4.01
N GLU A 82 15.46 -4.22 4.45
CA GLU A 82 14.34 -5.14 4.24
C GLU A 82 13.07 -4.63 4.91
N LEU A 83 13.17 -4.19 6.17
CA LEU A 83 12.06 -3.56 6.88
C LEU A 83 11.57 -2.28 6.18
N LEU A 84 12.46 -1.49 5.58
CA LEU A 84 12.08 -0.30 4.80
C LEU A 84 11.34 -0.68 3.53
N ARG A 85 11.83 -1.68 2.79
CA ARG A 85 11.14 -2.21 1.62
C ARG A 85 9.74 -2.69 1.98
N ASP A 86 9.57 -3.45 3.06
CA ASP A 86 8.28 -4.05 3.41
C ASP A 86 7.26 -2.99 3.87
N ASP A 87 7.72 -1.98 4.61
CA ASP A 87 6.94 -0.81 5.00
C ASP A 87 6.50 0.01 3.77
N LEU A 88 7.42 0.27 2.84
CA LEU A 88 7.11 0.93 1.57
C LEU A 88 6.14 0.12 0.70
N ALA A 89 6.34 -1.20 0.60
CA ALA A 89 5.47 -2.07 -0.18
C ALA A 89 4.04 -2.06 0.37
N THR A 90 3.89 -2.17 1.69
CA THR A 90 2.60 -2.05 2.37
C THR A 90 1.97 -0.69 2.08
N ARG A 91 2.76 0.39 2.20
CA ARG A 91 2.30 1.75 2.00
C ARG A 91 1.81 2.02 0.58
N VAL A 92 2.53 1.52 -0.43
CA VAL A 92 2.14 1.64 -1.84
C VAL A 92 0.83 0.89 -2.11
N ASP A 93 0.68 -0.33 -1.58
CA ASP A 93 -0.54 -1.11 -1.74
C ASP A 93 -1.74 -0.42 -1.10
N ASP A 94 -1.60 0.04 0.14
CA ASP A 94 -2.64 0.78 0.86
C ASP A 94 -3.05 2.05 0.12
N ALA A 95 -2.08 2.82 -0.39
CA ALA A 95 -2.35 4.05 -1.12
C ALA A 95 -3.09 3.79 -2.45
N ARG A 96 -2.65 2.76 -3.20
CA ARG A 96 -3.29 2.33 -4.45
C ARG A 96 -4.71 1.83 -4.21
N ARG A 97 -4.91 1.00 -3.19
CA ARG A 97 -6.22 0.49 -2.80
C ARG A 97 -7.16 1.63 -2.40
N SER A 98 -6.70 2.52 -1.53
CA SER A 98 -7.48 3.70 -1.11
C SER A 98 -7.89 4.56 -2.31
N LEU A 99 -7.00 4.74 -3.29
CA LEU A 99 -7.30 5.47 -4.52
C LEU A 99 -8.35 4.74 -5.36
N SER A 100 -8.19 3.44 -5.56
CA SER A 100 -9.14 2.62 -6.32
C SER A 100 -10.53 2.59 -5.69
N ASP A 101 -10.61 2.41 -4.37
CA ASP A 101 -11.88 2.38 -3.65
C ASP A 101 -12.59 3.72 -3.76
N ARG A 102 -11.84 4.82 -3.67
CA ARG A 102 -12.39 6.17 -3.79
C ARG A 102 -12.86 6.47 -5.22
N THR A 103 -12.07 6.20 -6.24
CA THR A 103 -12.46 6.46 -7.64
C THR A 103 -13.68 5.62 -8.04
N TYR A 104 -13.80 4.41 -7.49
CA TYR A 104 -14.99 3.57 -7.69
C TYR A 104 -16.26 4.20 -7.11
N VAL A 105 -16.20 4.74 -5.88
CA VAL A 105 -17.33 5.43 -5.24
C VAL A 105 -17.67 6.72 -6.01
N GLU A 106 -16.67 7.51 -6.39
CA GLU A 106 -16.84 8.73 -7.18
C GLU A 106 -17.53 8.43 -8.52
N GLU A 107 -17.12 7.38 -9.22
CA GLU A 107 -17.72 6.98 -10.49
C GLU A 107 -19.18 6.54 -10.33
N LYS A 108 -19.49 5.78 -9.27
CA LYS A 108 -20.88 5.46 -8.94
C LYS A 108 -21.73 6.71 -8.69
N HIS A 109 -21.16 7.73 -8.04
CA HIS A 109 -21.85 8.99 -7.86
C HIS A 109 -22.06 9.74 -9.17
N ARG A 110 -21.10 9.72 -10.11
CA ARG A 110 -21.28 10.28 -11.46
C ARG A 110 -22.42 9.58 -12.21
N CYS A 111 -22.44 8.24 -12.25
CA CYS A 111 -23.55 7.50 -12.85
C CYS A 111 -24.88 7.85 -12.18
N ARG A 112 -24.92 7.92 -10.85
CA ARG A 112 -26.16 8.28 -10.13
C ARG A 112 -26.64 9.71 -10.45
N ILE A 113 -25.73 10.66 -10.69
CA ILE A 113 -26.12 12.00 -11.14
C ILE A 113 -26.83 11.93 -12.50
N GLU A 114 -26.32 11.11 -13.42
CA GLU A 114 -26.95 10.91 -14.74
C GLU A 114 -28.33 10.26 -14.60
N GLU A 115 -28.46 9.23 -13.77
CA GLU A 115 -29.75 8.61 -13.44
C GLU A 115 -30.74 9.63 -12.84
N MET A 116 -30.31 10.45 -11.88
CA MET A 116 -31.12 11.52 -11.29
C MET A 116 -31.61 12.53 -12.34
N LEU A 117 -30.80 12.85 -13.35
CA LEU A 117 -31.17 13.79 -14.40
C LEU A 117 -32.19 13.21 -15.38
N LEU A 118 -32.14 11.89 -15.62
CA LEU A 118 -33.08 11.18 -16.49
C LEU A 118 -34.41 10.85 -15.81
N ALA A 119 -34.35 10.33 -14.57
CA ALA A 119 -35.51 9.83 -13.83
C ALA A 119 -35.52 10.36 -12.37
N PRO A 120 -35.67 11.68 -12.14
CA PRO A 120 -35.59 12.27 -10.81
C PRO A 120 -36.59 11.69 -9.80
N GLU A 121 -37.73 11.20 -10.25
CA GLU A 121 -38.76 10.58 -9.43
C GLU A 121 -38.35 9.24 -8.80
N GLU A 122 -37.34 8.56 -9.34
CA GLU A 122 -36.78 7.34 -8.75
C GLU A 122 -35.76 7.66 -7.65
N HIS A 123 -35.17 8.85 -7.69
CA HIS A 123 -34.09 9.29 -6.79
C HIS A 123 -34.54 10.40 -5.83
N LYS A 124 -35.74 10.23 -5.25
CA LYS A 124 -36.38 11.21 -4.34
C LYS A 124 -35.45 11.63 -3.21
N TRP A 125 -35.31 12.95 -3.01
CA TRP A 125 -34.49 13.57 -1.94
C TRP A 125 -32.98 13.30 -2.00
N VAL A 126 -32.50 12.60 -3.02
CA VAL A 126 -31.07 12.34 -3.16
C VAL A 126 -30.33 13.66 -3.38
N ARG A 127 -29.20 13.79 -2.69
CA ARG A 127 -28.26 14.90 -2.82
C ARG A 127 -26.87 14.36 -3.06
N ILE A 128 -26.18 14.86 -4.07
CA ILE A 128 -24.78 14.55 -4.38
C ILE A 128 -24.05 15.88 -4.56
N GLY A 129 -22.87 16.02 -3.97
CA GLY A 129 -21.98 17.17 -4.08
C GLY A 129 -20.71 16.86 -4.88
N ASN A 130 -19.94 17.91 -5.18
CA ASN A 130 -18.65 17.77 -5.86
C ASN A 130 -17.63 16.94 -5.08
N ASP A 131 -17.64 17.04 -3.75
CA ASP A 131 -16.76 16.23 -2.88
C ASP A 131 -17.04 14.72 -3.02
N ASP A 132 -18.29 14.33 -3.34
CA ASP A 132 -18.70 12.93 -3.52
C ASP A 132 -18.20 12.34 -4.86
N ILE A 133 -17.90 13.18 -5.85
CA ILE A 133 -17.40 12.79 -7.18
C ILE A 133 -15.92 13.16 -7.39
N GLY A 134 -15.24 13.67 -6.36
CA GLY A 134 -13.83 14.04 -6.42
C GLY A 134 -13.51 15.23 -7.34
N GLU A 135 -14.49 16.08 -7.64
CA GLU A 135 -14.31 17.29 -8.45
C GLU A 135 -14.13 18.53 -7.55
N PRO A 136 -13.28 19.50 -7.93
CA PRO A 136 -13.16 20.74 -7.18
C PRO A 136 -14.43 21.60 -7.29
N GLY A 137 -14.74 22.37 -6.24
CA GLY A 137 -15.83 23.35 -6.23
C GLY A 137 -17.01 22.94 -5.34
N CYS A 138 -18.11 23.69 -5.42
CA CYS A 138 -19.22 23.58 -4.47
C CYS A 138 -20.56 23.25 -5.14
N LYS A 139 -20.51 22.58 -6.29
CA LYS A 139 -21.72 22.17 -7.01
C LYS A 139 -22.42 21.05 -6.28
N HIS A 140 -23.75 21.10 -6.27
CA HIS A 140 -24.59 20.07 -5.71
C HIS A 140 -25.80 19.81 -6.61
N TRP A 141 -26.15 18.55 -6.75
CA TRP A 141 -27.38 18.07 -7.38
C TRP A 141 -28.31 17.59 -6.30
N HIS A 142 -29.54 18.10 -6.28
CA HIS A 142 -30.54 17.73 -5.28
C HIS A 142 -31.88 17.49 -5.94
N VAL A 143 -32.40 16.27 -5.82
CA VAL A 143 -33.76 15.96 -6.24
C VAL A 143 -34.77 16.54 -5.26
N ARG A 144 -35.66 17.41 -5.74
CA ARG A 144 -36.69 18.08 -4.93
C ARG A 144 -38.06 17.99 -5.59
N PRO A 145 -39.15 17.93 -4.80
CA PRO A 145 -40.49 17.96 -5.36
C PRO A 145 -40.76 19.32 -6.00
N ARG A 146 -41.45 19.30 -7.14
CA ARG A 146 -41.89 20.50 -7.85
C ARG A 146 -43.15 21.03 -7.16
N MET A 147 -43.19 22.31 -6.82
CA MET A 147 -44.34 22.93 -6.12
C MET A 147 -44.65 22.35 -4.72
N GLY A 148 -43.63 21.92 -3.97
CA GLY A 148 -43.80 21.53 -2.56
C GLY A 148 -44.65 20.26 -2.39
N VAL A 149 -45.63 20.29 -1.47
CA VAL A 149 -46.46 19.13 -1.11
C VAL A 149 -47.23 18.55 -2.30
N LEU A 150 -47.71 19.39 -3.21
CA LEU A 150 -48.41 18.93 -4.42
C LEU A 150 -47.49 18.09 -5.31
N GLY A 151 -46.22 18.45 -5.44
CA GLY A 151 -45.26 17.65 -6.19
C GLY A 151 -45.00 16.29 -5.57
N ILE A 152 -45.06 16.18 -4.24
CA ILE A 152 -44.94 14.89 -3.55
C ILE A 152 -46.13 14.01 -3.92
N LEU A 153 -47.35 14.55 -3.82
CA LEU A 153 -48.59 13.81 -4.10
C LEU A 153 -48.69 13.38 -5.57
N MET A 154 -48.27 14.23 -6.50
CA MET A 154 -48.35 13.98 -7.93
C MET A 154 -47.08 13.31 -8.51
N ASN A 155 -46.11 12.96 -7.67
CA ASN A 155 -44.81 12.42 -8.07
C ASN A 155 -44.05 13.33 -9.07
N TRP A 156 -44.15 14.65 -8.92
CA TRP A 156 -43.44 15.62 -9.76
C TRP A 156 -42.13 16.02 -9.11
N TRP A 157 -41.02 15.55 -9.67
CA TRP A 157 -39.67 15.78 -9.15
C TRP A 157 -38.81 16.55 -10.15
N ARG A 158 -37.79 17.24 -9.64
CA ARG A 158 -36.77 17.91 -10.46
C ARG A 158 -35.41 17.85 -9.77
N VAL A 159 -34.34 17.79 -10.57
CA VAL A 159 -32.99 18.03 -10.07
C VAL A 159 -32.76 19.53 -9.98
N LYS A 160 -32.45 20.02 -8.78
CA LYS A 160 -31.94 21.37 -8.57
C LYS A 160 -30.42 21.30 -8.52
N ILE A 161 -29.77 22.01 -9.43
CA ILE A 161 -28.31 22.19 -9.42
C ILE A 161 -28.02 23.51 -8.74
N SER A 162 -27.23 23.48 -7.67
CA SER A 162 -26.75 24.70 -6.99
C SER A 162 -25.23 24.76 -7.04
N SER A 163 -24.69 25.88 -7.48
CA SER A 163 -23.25 26.16 -7.57
C SER A 163 -22.75 27.09 -6.46
N GLY A 164 -23.49 27.21 -5.35
CA GLY A 164 -23.11 28.12 -4.29
C GLY A 164 -21.87 27.63 -3.56
N CYS A 165 -20.73 28.30 -3.75
CA CYS A 165 -19.64 28.23 -2.78
C CYS A 165 -20.19 28.74 -1.44
N PRO A 166 -20.32 27.89 -0.41
CA PRO A 166 -20.49 28.43 0.93
C PRO A 166 -19.23 29.27 1.18
N LEU A 167 -19.40 30.60 1.29
CA LEU A 167 -18.33 31.49 1.75
C LEU A 167 -17.68 30.83 2.97
N ALA A 168 -16.34 30.77 2.96
CA ALA A 168 -15.54 30.00 3.89
C ALA A 168 -16.18 29.95 5.29
N LYS A 169 -16.62 28.76 5.73
CA LYS A 169 -16.77 28.55 7.16
C LYS A 169 -15.38 28.84 7.74
N GLY A 170 -15.31 29.88 8.57
CA GLY A 170 -14.06 30.34 9.19
C GLY A 170 -13.33 29.19 9.89
N PRO A 171 -12.05 29.38 10.22
CA PRO A 171 -11.23 28.33 10.82
C PRO A 171 -11.95 27.75 12.04
N CYS A 172 -12.05 26.41 12.07
CA CYS A 172 -12.44 25.72 13.29
C CYS A 172 -11.36 26.06 14.34
N ALA A 173 -11.75 26.80 15.37
CA ALA A 173 -10.90 27.08 16.53
C ALA A 173 -10.52 25.75 17.23
N PRO A 174 -9.36 25.70 17.90
CA PRO A 174 -8.69 24.46 18.32
C PRO A 174 -9.50 23.62 19.33
#